data_AF-A0A1Z9FBT9-F1
#
_entry.id   AF-A0A1Z9FBT9-F1
#
_cell.length_a   1.000
_cell.length_b   1.000
_cell.length_c   1.000
_cell.angle_alpha   90.00
_cell.angle_beta   90.00
_cell.angle_gamma   90.00
#
_symmetry.space_group_name_H-M   'P 1'
#
loop_
_entity.id
_entity.type
_entity.pdbx_description
1 polymer ?
#
loop_
_entity_poly.entity_id
_entity_poly.type
_entity_poly.pdbx_seq_one_letter_code
_entity_poly.pdbx_strand_id
1 'polypeptide(L)'
;MDNVKEKIAITSDHAGFHLKEKIKTNLEGFGYGVLDLGTDSEDSVDYPDYGKAIAQNIIEGNVKKGIALCGTGIGISISANRFKGIRAALCSDYEMAIQARKHNNANILAIGARNMDYKCASKCVEAFLNTDFEGERHIRRVEKIEKNLKESLDIDLEIALEKELNRQKNTIELIASENFASENVMKYQGSVLTNKYAEGYPGKRYYGGCEFVDIAENLAINRLKDLFGCKWANVQPNSGSQANQAVFLALLSPGDTILGMSLSAGGHLTHGAIPNQSGKYFNSIQYGVKKENGQIDYDEVRDLSRKHKPKMIIAGASAYSSKIDFKLFRNIADEVGAYLLVDMAHYSGLIASKVYPDPLPYADVCTSTTHKTLRGPRGGIIISNNQELGKLIDKAVFPGLQGGPLMHVIAAKAAAFKEALSEDFRKYSQQTLLNAKAICGSLKENGFNIISGDTSCHMLLVDLSNKSVTGKLAEESLDNAGITCNKNAIPFDDKSPFITSGIRIGSAAGTTRGFKEKEFIYIGSLINDVIDSLKNTEQDINQTAEVTRNKVLELCKNFPLY
;
A
#
# COMPACT_ATOMS: atom_id res chain seq x y z
N MET A 1 3.35 44.92 -25.08
CA MET A 1 3.25 44.04 -23.89
C MET A 1 4.66 43.59 -23.61
N ASP A 2 5.29 44.33 -22.71
CA ASP A 2 6.73 44.38 -22.52
C ASP A 2 7.30 43.01 -22.13
N ASN A 3 8.51 42.72 -22.63
CA ASN A 3 9.29 41.53 -22.29
C ASN A 3 9.59 41.50 -20.78
N VAL A 4 8.65 40.99 -19.97
CA VAL A 4 8.88 40.74 -18.55
C VAL A 4 9.98 39.66 -18.46
N LYS A 5 11.08 39.99 -17.78
CA LYS A 5 12.15 39.03 -17.47
C LYS A 5 11.59 37.92 -16.58
N GLU A 6 12.38 36.86 -16.35
CA GLU A 6 11.96 35.74 -15.51
C GLU A 6 11.40 36.19 -14.13
N LYS A 7 10.48 35.40 -13.58
CA LYS A 7 9.91 35.68 -12.25
C LYS A 7 10.90 35.27 -11.14
N ILE A 8 11.16 36.17 -10.20
CA ILE A 8 12.08 35.98 -9.07
C ILE A 8 11.29 35.95 -7.76
N ALA A 9 11.56 34.97 -6.91
CA ALA A 9 11.01 34.98 -5.55
C ALA A 9 11.88 35.83 -4.62
N ILE A 10 11.25 36.58 -3.72
CA ILE A 10 11.94 37.31 -2.67
C ILE A 10 11.28 37.01 -1.33
N THR A 11 12.06 36.80 -0.28
CA THR A 11 11.53 36.51 1.06
C THR A 11 12.37 37.17 2.15
N SER A 12 11.77 37.47 3.29
CA SER A 12 12.51 37.90 4.48
C SER A 12 11.78 37.62 5.78
N ASP A 13 12.55 37.48 6.86
CA ASP A 13 12.04 37.74 8.21
C ASP A 13 11.90 39.25 8.47
N HIS A 14 11.43 39.61 9.66
CA HIS A 14 11.29 40.99 10.12
C HIS A 14 12.58 41.81 10.05
N ALA A 15 13.73 41.19 10.34
CA ALA A 15 15.02 41.88 10.29
C ALA A 15 15.44 42.21 8.84
N GLY A 16 14.96 41.47 7.84
CA GLY A 16 15.22 41.72 6.43
C GLY A 16 14.17 42.60 5.73
N PHE A 17 13.04 42.92 6.37
CA PHE A 17 11.86 43.54 5.76
C PHE A 17 12.16 44.80 4.95
N HIS A 18 12.81 45.82 5.53
CA HIS A 18 13.08 47.06 4.82
C HIS A 18 14.03 46.90 3.63
N LEU A 19 15.01 46.01 3.73
CA LEU A 19 15.94 45.74 2.64
C LEU A 19 15.23 44.96 1.52
N LYS A 20 14.37 44.01 1.88
CA LYS A 20 13.49 43.26 0.96
C LYS A 20 12.63 44.20 0.12
N GLU A 21 11.91 45.14 0.74
CA GLU A 21 11.02 46.07 0.01
C GLU A 21 11.79 46.97 -0.99
N LYS A 22 12.98 47.43 -0.61
CA LYS A 22 13.84 48.20 -1.52
C LYS A 22 14.32 47.36 -2.70
N ILE A 23 14.77 46.12 -2.46
CA ILE A 23 15.22 45.20 -3.52
C ILE A 23 14.06 44.82 -4.44
N LYS A 24 12.88 44.52 -3.88
CA LYS A 24 11.64 44.24 -4.63
C LYS A 24 11.32 45.35 -5.62
N THR A 25 11.27 46.59 -5.15
CA THR A 25 11.03 47.77 -5.99
C THR A 25 12.05 47.87 -7.12
N ASN A 26 13.33 47.59 -6.81
CA ASN A 26 14.41 47.65 -7.80
C ASN A 26 14.30 46.55 -8.86
N LEU A 27 13.93 45.32 -8.47
CA LEU A 27 13.71 44.20 -9.38
C LEU A 27 12.57 44.50 -10.37
N GLU A 28 11.46 45.03 -9.86
CA GLU A 28 10.33 45.47 -10.68
C GLU A 28 10.77 46.59 -11.64
N GLY A 29 11.55 47.56 -11.17
CA GLY A 29 12.15 48.62 -12.00
C GLY A 29 13.07 48.09 -13.11
N PHE A 30 13.72 46.94 -12.91
CA PHE A 30 14.54 46.26 -13.93
C PHE A 30 13.76 45.28 -14.83
N GLY A 31 12.44 45.22 -14.68
CA GLY A 31 11.53 44.44 -15.52
C GLY A 31 11.38 42.97 -15.12
N TYR A 32 11.78 42.57 -13.91
CA TYR A 32 11.52 41.22 -13.38
C TYR A 32 10.12 41.15 -12.77
N GLY A 33 9.43 40.01 -12.96
CA GLY A 33 8.26 39.70 -12.14
C GLY A 33 8.70 39.30 -10.73
N VAL A 34 8.03 39.77 -9.68
CA VAL A 34 8.38 39.43 -8.29
C VAL A 34 7.30 38.57 -7.64
N LEU A 35 7.72 37.49 -6.97
CA LEU A 35 6.91 36.72 -6.04
C LEU A 35 7.39 37.02 -4.61
N ASP A 36 6.67 37.89 -3.91
CA ASP A 36 6.98 38.23 -2.53
C ASP A 36 6.41 37.16 -1.59
N LEU A 37 7.31 36.48 -0.89
CA LEU A 37 7.03 35.41 0.07
C LEU A 37 7.51 35.82 1.47
N GLY A 38 7.90 37.07 1.69
CA GLY A 38 8.42 37.56 2.97
C GLY A 38 7.34 38.15 3.86
N THR A 39 7.70 38.49 5.10
CA THR A 39 6.84 39.31 5.97
C THR A 39 6.54 40.67 5.32
N ASP A 40 5.39 41.25 5.66
CA ASP A 40 4.93 42.58 5.23
C ASP A 40 5.06 43.65 6.33
N SER A 41 5.67 43.29 7.47
CA SER A 41 5.82 44.17 8.63
C SER A 41 7.14 43.98 9.37
N GLU A 42 7.42 44.87 10.33
CA GLU A 42 8.54 44.81 11.27
C GLU A 42 8.27 43.86 12.46
N ASP A 43 7.08 43.27 12.54
CA ASP A 43 6.69 42.40 13.64
C ASP A 43 7.53 41.12 13.66
N SER A 44 7.93 40.69 14.86
CA SER A 44 8.84 39.56 15.00
C SER A 44 8.23 38.26 14.45
N VAL A 45 9.01 37.60 13.60
CA VAL A 45 8.67 36.34 12.91
C VAL A 45 9.92 35.48 12.74
N ASP A 46 9.72 34.17 12.56
CA ASP A 46 10.80 33.18 12.49
C ASP A 46 11.26 32.93 11.04
N TYR A 47 12.56 33.13 10.78
CA TYR A 47 13.16 32.92 9.46
C TYR A 47 12.99 31.51 8.84
N PRO A 48 12.84 30.39 9.59
CA PRO A 48 12.69 29.08 8.98
C PRO A 48 11.50 28.97 8.04
N ASP A 49 10.37 29.59 8.37
CA ASP A 49 9.14 29.55 7.56
C ASP A 49 9.36 30.19 6.19
N TYR A 50 10.06 31.32 6.18
CA TYR A 50 10.43 32.06 4.98
C TYR A 50 11.48 31.32 4.12
N GLY A 51 12.46 30.69 4.76
CA GLY A 51 13.43 29.82 4.08
C GLY A 51 12.76 28.60 3.42
N LYS A 52 11.75 28.01 4.08
CA LYS A 52 10.93 26.94 3.52
C LYS A 52 10.07 27.42 2.34
N ALA A 53 9.39 28.56 2.48
CA ALA A 53 8.49 29.09 1.46
C ALA A 53 9.20 29.31 0.11
N ILE A 54 10.40 29.92 0.14
CA ILE A 54 11.17 30.16 -1.10
C ILE A 54 11.74 28.87 -1.69
N ALA A 55 12.17 27.92 -0.86
CA ALA A 55 12.65 26.62 -1.29
C ALA A 55 11.55 25.82 -2.01
N GLN A 56 10.35 25.76 -1.43
CA GLN A 56 9.20 25.06 -2.02
C GLN A 56 8.83 25.64 -3.38
N ASN A 57 8.78 26.97 -3.51
CA ASN A 57 8.43 27.62 -4.78
C ASN A 57 9.46 27.39 -5.90
N ILE A 58 10.74 27.21 -5.57
CA ILE A 58 11.75 26.81 -6.55
C ILE A 58 11.58 25.34 -6.95
N ILE A 59 11.33 24.46 -5.97
CA ILE A 59 11.16 23.01 -6.21
C ILE A 59 9.91 22.71 -7.05
N GLU A 60 8.82 23.43 -6.78
CA GLU A 60 7.56 23.32 -7.52
C GLU A 60 7.64 23.94 -8.94
N GLY A 61 8.73 24.65 -9.24
CA GLY A 61 8.95 25.28 -10.54
C GLY A 61 8.22 26.61 -10.74
N ASN A 62 7.66 27.20 -9.68
CA ASN A 62 6.98 28.50 -9.74
C ASN A 62 7.95 29.64 -10.07
N VAL A 63 9.20 29.50 -9.64
CA VAL A 63 10.32 30.40 -9.95
C VAL A 63 11.62 29.61 -10.13
N LYS A 64 12.61 30.15 -10.83
CA LYS A 64 13.93 29.51 -11.01
C LYS A 64 14.98 29.98 -10.01
N LYS A 65 14.85 31.22 -9.53
CA LYS A 65 15.82 31.90 -8.67
C LYS A 65 15.10 32.65 -7.56
N GLY A 66 15.79 32.79 -6.43
CA GLY A 66 15.27 33.42 -5.24
C GLY A 66 16.27 34.34 -4.55
N ILE A 67 15.76 35.31 -3.79
CA ILE A 67 16.53 36.17 -2.88
C ILE A 67 15.93 36.03 -1.47
N ALA A 68 16.76 35.67 -0.50
CA ALA A 68 16.34 35.44 0.88
C ALA A 68 17.10 36.37 1.83
N LEU A 69 16.37 37.11 2.66
CA LEU A 69 16.96 38.07 3.59
C LEU A 69 16.62 37.71 5.03
N CYS A 70 17.62 37.68 5.89
CA CYS A 70 17.37 37.71 7.34
C CYS A 70 18.43 38.56 8.04
N GLY A 71 18.37 38.67 9.37
CA GLY A 71 19.32 39.50 10.13
C GLY A 71 20.79 39.32 9.71
N THR A 72 21.28 38.08 9.68
CA THR A 72 22.67 37.76 9.24
C THR A 72 22.74 36.98 7.92
N GLY A 73 21.61 36.51 7.39
CA GLY A 73 21.53 35.62 6.23
C GLY A 73 21.91 34.15 6.52
N ILE A 74 22.49 33.86 7.69
CA ILE A 74 22.94 32.51 8.08
C ILE A 74 21.74 31.58 8.30
N GLY A 75 20.79 31.98 9.15
CA GLY A 75 19.66 31.13 9.51
C GLY A 75 18.79 30.77 8.30
N ILE A 76 18.45 31.77 7.48
CA ILE A 76 17.55 31.58 6.34
C ILE A 76 18.21 30.75 5.23
N SER A 77 19.53 30.88 5.02
CA SER A 77 20.27 30.02 4.09
C SER A 77 20.35 28.57 4.57
N ILE A 78 20.57 28.35 5.88
CA ILE A 78 20.53 26.99 6.47
C ILE A 78 19.14 26.38 6.30
N SER A 79 18.07 27.14 6.58
CA SER A 79 16.68 26.65 6.45
C SER A 79 16.36 26.26 5.00
N ALA A 80 16.66 27.13 4.04
CA ALA A 80 16.39 26.86 2.62
C ALA A 80 17.18 25.64 2.11
N ASN A 81 18.43 25.46 2.53
CA ASN A 81 19.27 24.32 2.14
C ASN A 81 18.83 22.96 2.76
N ARG A 82 17.80 22.93 3.62
CA ARG A 82 17.21 21.66 4.10
C ARG A 82 16.42 20.92 3.02
N PHE A 83 16.10 21.59 1.92
CA PHE A 83 15.27 21.06 0.85
C PHE A 83 16.14 20.63 -0.35
N LYS A 84 15.89 19.41 -0.85
CA LYS A 84 16.65 18.84 -1.98
C LYS A 84 16.49 19.71 -3.23
N GLY A 85 17.59 19.93 -3.97
CA GLY A 85 17.61 20.78 -5.16
C GLY A 85 17.81 22.27 -4.85
N ILE A 86 17.85 22.67 -3.57
CA ILE A 86 18.14 24.05 -3.16
C ILE A 86 19.62 24.21 -2.86
N ARG A 87 20.19 25.29 -3.40
CA ARG A 87 21.56 25.74 -3.19
C ARG A 87 21.51 27.22 -2.85
N ALA A 88 21.18 27.52 -1.60
CA ALA A 88 21.16 28.86 -1.04
C ALA A 88 22.56 29.28 -0.59
N ALA A 89 23.10 30.34 -1.19
CA ALA A 89 24.43 30.85 -0.89
C ALA A 89 24.33 32.16 -0.10
N LEU A 90 24.91 32.19 1.11
CA LEU A 90 25.10 33.42 1.85
C LEU A 90 26.25 34.21 1.23
N CYS A 91 25.96 35.42 0.75
CA CYS A 91 26.96 36.29 0.14
C CYS A 91 27.06 37.60 0.91
N SER A 92 28.30 38.04 1.17
CA SER A 92 28.59 39.33 1.83
C SER A 92 29.13 40.40 0.87
N ASP A 93 29.35 40.07 -0.40
CA ASP A 93 29.85 40.99 -1.41
C ASP A 93 29.52 40.52 -2.84
N TYR A 94 29.83 41.40 -3.80
CA TYR A 94 29.61 41.22 -5.23
C TYR A 94 30.32 39.98 -5.79
N GLU A 95 31.57 39.73 -5.40
CA GLU A 95 32.36 38.61 -5.93
C GLU A 95 31.80 37.27 -5.45
N MET A 96 31.36 37.19 -4.19
CA MET A 96 30.68 36.00 -3.67
C MET A 96 29.37 35.72 -4.42
N ALA A 97 28.60 36.75 -4.77
CA ALA A 97 27.36 36.59 -5.53
C ALA A 97 27.61 36.02 -6.95
N ILE A 98 28.67 36.48 -7.62
CA ILE A 98 29.13 35.89 -8.89
C ILE A 98 29.51 34.43 -8.67
N GLN A 99 30.39 34.14 -7.70
CA GLN A 99 30.90 32.78 -7.48
C GLN A 99 29.80 31.81 -7.05
N ALA A 100 28.80 32.26 -6.30
CA ALA A 100 27.63 31.47 -5.92
C ALA A 100 26.92 30.90 -7.16
N ARG A 101 26.70 31.73 -8.18
CA ARG A 101 26.14 31.28 -9.45
C ARG A 101 27.15 30.50 -10.27
N LYS A 102 28.30 31.11 -10.55
CA LYS A 102 29.29 30.65 -11.50
C LYS A 102 29.85 29.27 -11.13
N HIS A 103 30.17 29.07 -9.85
CA HIS A 103 30.82 27.85 -9.37
C HIS A 103 29.89 26.83 -8.73
N ASN A 104 28.77 27.26 -8.12
CA ASN A 104 27.90 26.39 -7.32
C ASN A 104 26.49 26.25 -7.89
N ASN A 105 26.18 26.93 -9.00
CA ASN A 105 24.84 26.99 -9.58
C ASN A 105 23.76 27.29 -8.51
N ALA A 106 24.06 28.18 -7.57
CA ALA A 106 23.17 28.54 -6.49
C ALA A 106 21.85 29.10 -7.05
N ASN A 107 20.71 28.64 -6.55
CA ASN A 107 19.39 29.12 -6.99
C ASN A 107 18.75 30.07 -5.99
N ILE A 108 19.36 30.27 -4.81
CA ILE A 108 18.97 31.31 -3.86
C ILE A 108 20.19 32.12 -3.44
N LEU A 109 20.07 33.45 -3.51
CA LEU A 109 21.00 34.39 -2.89
C LEU A 109 20.50 34.73 -1.48
N ALA A 110 21.29 34.44 -0.45
CA ALA A 110 20.99 34.84 0.92
C ALA A 110 21.82 36.06 1.31
N ILE A 111 21.18 37.07 1.91
CA ILE A 111 21.81 38.33 2.34
C ILE A 111 21.50 38.60 3.81
N GLY A 112 22.52 39.07 4.55
CA GLY A 112 22.38 39.54 5.93
C GLY A 112 22.04 41.02 6.00
N ALA A 113 20.79 41.35 6.32
CA ALA A 113 20.29 42.73 6.30
C ALA A 113 20.94 43.66 7.35
N ARG A 114 21.48 43.11 8.45
CA ARG A 114 22.22 43.91 9.46
C ARG A 114 23.64 44.27 9.03
N ASN A 115 24.18 43.54 8.07
CA ASN A 115 25.60 43.59 7.72
C ASN A 115 25.84 44.18 6.32
N MET A 116 24.78 44.56 5.60
CA MET A 116 24.87 44.99 4.21
C MET A 116 23.88 46.11 3.93
N ASP A 117 24.38 47.23 3.40
CA ASP A 117 23.54 48.32 2.94
C ASP A 117 22.84 48.00 1.61
N TYR A 118 21.84 48.81 1.26
CA TYR A 118 21.07 48.61 0.03
C TYR A 118 21.93 48.66 -1.24
N LYS A 119 22.95 49.52 -1.29
CA LYS A 119 23.78 49.69 -2.49
C LYS A 119 24.62 48.44 -2.74
N CYS A 120 25.18 47.85 -1.69
CA CYS A 120 25.92 46.61 -1.76
C CYS A 120 24.99 45.43 -2.05
N ALA A 121 23.84 45.34 -1.37
CA ALA A 121 22.86 44.29 -1.60
C ALA A 121 22.33 44.29 -3.04
N SER A 122 22.01 45.47 -3.58
CA SER A 122 21.57 45.62 -4.97
C SER A 122 22.61 45.12 -5.96
N LYS A 123 23.90 45.41 -5.73
CA LYS A 123 24.99 44.89 -6.58
C LYS A 123 25.10 43.37 -6.50
N CYS A 124 24.94 42.78 -5.32
CA CYS A 124 24.97 41.32 -5.15
C CYS A 124 23.79 40.66 -5.88
N VAL A 125 22.59 41.25 -5.77
CA VAL A 125 21.39 40.77 -6.46
C VAL A 125 21.59 40.81 -7.98
N GLU A 126 22.05 41.94 -8.50
CA GLU A 126 22.31 42.09 -9.94
C GLU A 126 23.37 41.10 -10.43
N ALA A 127 24.49 40.97 -9.71
CA ALA A 127 25.53 39.99 -10.01
C ALA A 127 24.99 38.56 -10.06
N PHE A 128 24.22 38.17 -9.04
CA PHE A 128 23.64 36.82 -8.95
C PHE A 128 22.62 36.55 -10.06
N LEU A 129 21.79 37.53 -10.43
CA LEU A 129 20.78 37.31 -11.46
C LEU A 129 21.39 37.26 -12.88
N ASN A 130 22.44 38.04 -13.13
CA ASN A 130 23.11 38.15 -14.43
C ASN A 130 24.26 37.17 -14.65
N THR A 131 24.67 36.41 -13.63
CA THR A 131 25.76 35.44 -13.76
C THR A 131 25.22 34.05 -14.12
N ASP A 132 25.70 33.54 -15.26
CA ASP A 132 25.47 32.17 -15.69
C ASP A 132 26.38 31.16 -14.98
N PHE A 133 25.92 29.91 -14.95
CA PHE A 133 26.70 28.82 -14.41
C PHE A 133 27.78 28.40 -15.43
N GLU A 134 29.03 28.26 -14.98
CA GLU A 134 30.18 28.02 -15.87
C GLU A 134 30.24 26.58 -16.42
N GLY A 135 29.50 25.64 -15.82
CA GLY A 135 29.37 24.27 -16.34
C GLY A 135 30.61 23.39 -16.10
N GLU A 136 31.79 23.73 -16.63
CA GLU A 136 32.96 22.86 -16.79
C GLU A 136 33.37 22.01 -15.56
N ARG A 137 34.38 22.42 -14.80
CA ARG A 137 34.88 21.70 -13.61
C ARG A 137 33.87 21.73 -12.44
N HIS A 138 32.81 22.52 -12.58
CA HIS A 138 31.86 22.85 -11.53
C HIS A 138 30.65 21.91 -11.52
N ILE A 139 30.22 21.36 -12.66
CA ILE A 139 29.13 20.35 -12.74
C ILE A 139 29.40 19.20 -11.78
N ARG A 140 30.61 18.63 -11.78
CA ARG A 140 30.96 17.51 -10.89
C ARG A 140 30.75 17.82 -9.41
N ARG A 141 30.97 19.07 -8.97
CA ARG A 141 30.78 19.47 -7.56
C ARG A 141 29.30 19.64 -7.24
N VAL A 142 28.56 20.28 -8.13
CA VAL A 142 27.11 20.43 -8.01
C VAL A 142 26.44 19.07 -7.98
N GLU A 143 26.80 18.15 -8.88
CA GLU A 143 26.32 16.77 -8.87
C GLU A 143 26.64 16.02 -7.58
N LYS A 144 27.79 16.28 -6.94
CA LYS A 144 28.14 15.68 -5.65
C LYS A 144 27.34 16.26 -4.47
N ILE A 145 26.96 17.52 -4.54
CA ILE A 145 26.09 18.18 -3.55
C ILE A 145 24.64 17.68 -3.72
N GLU A 146 24.20 17.49 -4.96
CA GLU A 146 22.85 17.03 -5.32
C GLU A 146 22.67 15.51 -5.14
N LYS A 147 23.73 14.73 -5.35
CA LYS A 147 23.74 13.32 -4.99
C LYS A 147 23.70 13.23 -3.48
N ASN A 148 22.65 12.60 -2.96
CA ASN A 148 22.66 12.05 -1.62
C ASN A 148 24.00 11.30 -1.46
N LEU A 149 24.87 11.74 -0.55
CA LEU A 149 25.90 10.89 0.03
C LEU A 149 25.21 9.86 0.95
N LYS A 150 24.27 9.10 0.38
CA LYS A 150 24.12 7.69 0.70
C LYS A 150 24.79 7.02 -0.48
N GLU A 151 25.98 6.48 -0.25
CA GLU A 151 26.56 5.47 -1.13
C GLU A 151 25.44 4.46 -1.43
N SER A 152 24.79 4.53 -2.59
CA SER A 152 23.76 3.56 -2.94
C SER A 152 24.50 2.25 -3.20
N LEU A 153 24.42 1.34 -2.25
CA LEU A 153 25.15 0.07 -2.27
C LEU A 153 24.57 -0.96 -3.26
N ASP A 154 23.49 -0.63 -4.00
CA ASP A 154 22.98 -1.44 -5.11
C ASP A 154 22.09 -0.59 -6.03
N ILE A 155 22.62 -0.12 -7.17
CA ILE A 155 21.88 0.74 -8.11
C ILE A 155 20.73 0.00 -8.80
N ASP A 156 20.89 -1.30 -9.03
CA ASP A 156 19.90 -2.10 -9.75
C ASP A 156 18.64 -2.28 -8.90
N LEU A 157 18.82 -2.49 -7.59
CA LEU A 157 17.70 -2.54 -6.63
C LEU A 157 17.00 -1.20 -6.45
N GLU A 158 17.73 -0.08 -6.44
CA GLU A 158 17.11 1.26 -6.36
C GLU A 158 16.24 1.55 -7.60
N ILE A 159 16.73 1.19 -8.80
CA ILE A 159 15.94 1.33 -10.03
C ILE A 159 14.68 0.46 -9.99
N ALA A 160 14.77 -0.77 -9.51
CA ALA A 160 13.61 -1.66 -9.38
C ALA A 160 12.59 -1.09 -8.38
N LEU A 161 13.05 -0.57 -7.24
CA LEU A 161 12.21 0.06 -6.22
C LEU A 161 11.49 1.29 -6.77
N GLU A 162 12.20 2.18 -7.46
CA GLU A 162 11.62 3.39 -8.05
C GLU A 162 10.58 3.04 -9.13
N LYS A 163 10.89 2.07 -10.00
CA LYS A 163 9.96 1.61 -11.04
C LYS A 163 8.69 1.00 -10.45
N GLU A 164 8.80 0.17 -9.41
CA GLU A 164 7.62 -0.41 -8.76
C GLU A 164 6.80 0.64 -8.02
N LEU A 165 7.43 1.58 -7.32
CA LEU A 165 6.72 2.69 -6.70
C LEU A 165 5.98 3.54 -7.75
N ASN A 166 6.63 3.80 -8.89
CA ASN A 166 6.01 4.51 -10.00
C ASN A 166 4.86 3.71 -10.63
N ARG A 167 4.95 2.38 -10.74
CA ARG A 167 3.83 1.54 -11.18
C ARG A 167 2.65 1.72 -10.24
N GLN A 168 2.84 1.47 -8.94
CA GLN A 168 1.79 1.54 -7.93
C GLN A 168 1.13 2.93 -7.85
N LYS A 169 1.90 4.01 -8.00
CA LYS A 169 1.37 5.38 -8.03
C LYS A 169 0.50 5.67 -9.26
N ASN A 170 0.79 5.03 -10.38
CA ASN A 170 0.26 5.43 -11.68
C ASN A 170 -0.70 4.42 -12.31
N THR A 171 -0.96 3.28 -11.66
CA THR A 171 -1.97 2.30 -12.07
C THR A 171 -3.08 2.18 -11.03
N ILE A 172 -4.20 1.53 -11.43
CA ILE A 172 -5.28 1.14 -10.54
C ILE A 172 -5.09 -0.32 -10.15
N GLU A 173 -4.92 -0.58 -8.86
CA GLU A 173 -4.73 -1.93 -8.32
C GLU A 173 -6.08 -2.54 -7.91
N LEU A 174 -6.51 -3.57 -8.63
CA LEU A 174 -7.75 -4.33 -8.39
C LEU A 174 -7.49 -5.79 -8.03
N ILE A 175 -6.24 -6.23 -7.83
CA ILE A 175 -5.97 -7.58 -7.31
C ILE A 175 -6.55 -7.70 -5.89
N ALA A 176 -7.53 -8.58 -5.70
CA ALA A 176 -8.26 -8.71 -4.43
C ALA A 176 -7.43 -9.15 -3.21
N SER A 177 -6.22 -9.66 -3.42
CA SER A 177 -5.28 -10.01 -2.36
C SER A 177 -4.23 -8.93 -2.07
N GLU A 178 -4.25 -7.82 -2.81
CA GLU A 178 -3.31 -6.72 -2.62
C GLU A 178 -3.92 -5.56 -1.85
N ASN A 179 -3.03 -4.80 -1.24
CA ASN A 179 -3.32 -3.58 -0.50
C ASN A 179 -2.01 -2.81 -0.28
N PHE A 180 -2.10 -1.57 0.14
CA PHE A 180 -0.94 -0.73 0.42
C PHE A 180 -0.73 -0.59 1.93
N ALA A 181 0.41 -1.06 2.42
CA ALA A 181 0.79 -0.89 3.82
C ALA A 181 1.11 0.58 4.11
N SER A 182 0.84 1.05 5.32
CA SER A 182 1.19 2.41 5.72
C SER A 182 2.72 2.60 5.79
N GLU A 183 3.19 3.85 5.65
CA GLU A 183 4.61 4.17 5.87
C GLU A 183 5.08 3.73 7.27
N ASN A 184 4.18 3.77 8.25
CA ASN A 184 4.45 3.32 9.61
C ASN A 184 4.68 1.80 9.69
N VAL A 185 3.88 1.00 8.99
CA VAL A 185 4.10 -0.46 8.86
C VAL A 185 5.44 -0.73 8.15
N MET A 186 5.73 -0.05 7.04
CA MET A 186 6.97 -0.21 6.29
C MET A 186 8.22 0.16 7.10
N LYS A 187 8.14 1.20 7.93
CA LYS A 187 9.21 1.63 8.84
C LYS A 187 9.66 0.51 9.78
N TYR A 188 8.72 -0.24 10.37
CA TYR A 188 9.07 -1.35 11.27
C TYR A 188 9.52 -2.61 10.53
N GLN A 189 8.98 -2.84 9.33
CA GLN A 189 9.38 -3.94 8.45
C GLN A 189 10.87 -3.87 8.10
N GLY A 190 11.41 -2.68 7.81
CA GLY A 190 12.83 -2.45 7.48
C GLY A 190 13.72 -2.05 8.65
N SER A 191 13.43 -2.53 9.87
CA SER A 191 14.12 -2.06 11.09
C SER A 191 15.20 -3.01 11.61
N VAL A 192 15.98 -2.54 12.60
CA VAL A 192 17.03 -3.29 13.30
C VAL A 192 16.55 -4.57 13.98
N LEU A 193 15.23 -4.73 14.16
CA LEU A 193 14.62 -5.95 14.69
C LEU A 193 14.87 -7.17 13.79
N THR A 194 15.26 -6.96 12.53
CA THR A 194 15.69 -8.04 11.63
C THR A 194 16.91 -8.80 12.15
N ASN A 195 17.77 -8.15 12.94
CA ASN A 195 19.00 -8.75 13.45
C ASN A 195 18.77 -9.70 14.63
N LYS A 196 17.60 -9.65 15.27
CA LYS A 196 17.38 -10.34 16.55
C LYS A 196 16.81 -11.75 16.35
N TYR A 197 17.59 -12.75 16.72
CA TYR A 197 17.14 -14.14 16.86
C TYR A 197 16.47 -14.36 18.22
N ALA A 198 15.19 -14.79 18.23
CA ALA A 198 14.34 -14.82 19.43
C ALA A 198 13.46 -16.08 19.53
N GLU A 199 14.04 -17.26 19.35
CA GLU A 199 13.32 -18.54 19.46
C GLU A 199 12.62 -18.74 20.82
N GLY A 200 11.44 -19.37 20.78
CA GLY A 200 10.50 -19.47 21.89
C GLY A 200 9.45 -18.35 21.87
N TYR A 201 8.88 -18.07 23.03
CA TYR A 201 7.79 -17.10 23.22
C TYR A 201 8.18 -16.06 24.28
N PRO A 202 7.50 -14.90 24.36
CA PRO A 202 7.83 -13.87 25.34
C PRO A 202 7.96 -14.41 26.77
N GLY A 203 9.06 -14.06 27.45
CA GLY A 203 9.41 -14.57 28.78
C GLY A 203 9.91 -16.02 28.84
N LYS A 204 9.87 -16.78 27.74
CA LYS A 204 10.34 -18.17 27.63
C LYS A 204 11.14 -18.36 26.33
N ARG A 205 12.26 -17.64 26.25
CA ARG A 205 13.16 -17.65 25.08
C ARG A 205 14.31 -18.62 25.26
N TYR A 206 14.81 -19.15 24.15
CA TYR A 206 16.01 -20.00 24.11
C TYR A 206 17.32 -19.19 24.12
N TYR A 207 17.24 -17.89 23.79
CA TYR A 207 18.38 -16.98 23.72
C TYR A 207 18.17 -15.74 24.60
N GLY A 208 19.26 -15.21 25.16
CA GLY A 208 19.25 -13.96 25.93
C GLY A 208 19.10 -12.70 25.07
N GLY A 209 18.91 -11.55 25.71
CA GLY A 209 18.81 -10.23 25.05
C GLY A 209 17.50 -10.02 24.28
N CYS A 210 16.40 -10.63 24.74
CA CYS A 210 15.08 -10.55 24.09
C CYS A 210 14.13 -9.51 24.72
N GLU A 211 14.60 -8.72 25.69
CA GLU A 211 13.78 -7.75 26.45
C GLU A 211 12.90 -6.87 25.55
N PHE A 212 13.48 -6.24 24.53
CA PHE A 212 12.74 -5.30 23.68
C PHE A 212 11.93 -5.97 22.56
N VAL A 213 12.35 -7.15 22.10
CA VAL A 213 11.56 -7.91 21.11
C VAL A 213 10.34 -8.56 21.76
N ASP A 214 10.42 -8.93 23.03
CA ASP A 214 9.27 -9.39 23.81
C ASP A 214 8.21 -8.29 23.97
N ILE A 215 8.62 -7.02 24.11
CA ILE A 215 7.67 -5.89 24.09
C ILE A 215 6.93 -5.83 22.75
N ALA A 216 7.66 -5.91 21.63
CA ALA A 216 7.06 -5.86 20.29
C ALA A 216 6.09 -7.02 20.04
N GLU A 217 6.47 -8.24 20.44
CA GLU A 217 5.61 -9.43 20.27
C GLU A 217 4.39 -9.39 21.20
N ASN A 218 4.54 -8.99 22.47
CA ASN A 218 3.40 -8.81 23.37
C ASN A 218 2.43 -7.72 22.87
N LEU A 219 2.94 -6.63 22.30
CA LEU A 219 2.09 -5.61 21.67
C LEU A 219 1.31 -6.18 20.48
N ALA A 220 1.94 -7.01 19.64
CA ALA A 220 1.25 -7.66 18.53
C ALA A 220 0.17 -8.62 19.03
N ILE A 221 0.48 -9.48 20.02
CA ILE A 221 -0.46 -10.44 20.60
C ILE A 221 -1.65 -9.73 21.23
N ASN A 222 -1.40 -8.75 22.11
CA ASN A 222 -2.48 -8.06 22.83
C ASN A 222 -3.39 -7.30 21.88
N ARG A 223 -2.83 -6.53 20.94
CA ARG A 223 -3.63 -5.81 19.94
C ARG A 223 -4.44 -6.76 19.06
N LEU A 224 -3.89 -7.91 18.70
CA LEU A 224 -4.62 -8.89 17.90
C LEU A 224 -5.79 -9.51 18.69
N LYS A 225 -5.57 -9.78 19.98
CA LYS A 225 -6.64 -10.24 20.88
C LYS A 225 -7.73 -9.19 21.04
N ASP A 226 -7.37 -7.93 21.22
CA ASP A 226 -8.33 -6.83 21.31
C ASP A 226 -9.12 -6.67 20.00
N LEU A 227 -8.44 -6.82 18.85
CA LEU A 227 -9.02 -6.62 17.53
C LEU A 227 -10.10 -7.65 17.19
N PHE A 228 -9.90 -8.91 17.56
CA PHE A 228 -10.85 -10.00 17.26
C PHE A 228 -11.63 -10.47 18.49
N GLY A 229 -11.36 -9.96 19.69
CA GLY A 229 -11.97 -10.43 20.93
C GLY A 229 -11.64 -11.88 21.29
N CYS A 230 -10.47 -12.40 20.87
CA CYS A 230 -10.08 -13.79 21.09
C CYS A 230 -9.35 -14.03 22.42
N LYS A 231 -9.43 -15.26 22.93
CA LYS A 231 -8.76 -15.64 24.20
C LYS A 231 -7.27 -15.97 24.02
N TRP A 232 -6.88 -16.45 22.84
CA TRP A 232 -5.50 -16.80 22.49
C TRP A 232 -5.16 -16.36 21.06
N ALA A 233 -3.90 -15.97 20.86
CA ALA A 233 -3.38 -15.53 19.57
C ALA A 233 -1.89 -15.86 19.41
N ASN A 234 -1.49 -16.26 18.21
CA ASN A 234 -0.10 -16.43 17.80
C ASN A 234 0.20 -15.59 16.56
N VAL A 235 1.28 -14.79 16.64
CA VAL A 235 1.69 -13.79 15.64
C VAL A 235 2.97 -14.16 14.91
N GLN A 236 3.55 -15.34 15.17
CA GLN A 236 4.82 -15.77 14.60
C GLN A 236 4.76 -16.40 13.19
N PRO A 237 3.63 -16.89 12.63
CA PRO A 237 3.65 -17.44 11.28
C PRO A 237 4.15 -16.43 10.23
N ASN A 238 5.08 -16.84 9.37
CA ASN A 238 5.64 -15.92 8.36
C ASN A 238 4.68 -15.70 7.18
N SER A 239 3.66 -16.54 7.03
CA SER A 239 2.62 -16.42 6.00
C SER A 239 1.31 -17.10 6.43
N GLY A 240 0.22 -16.83 5.71
CA GLY A 240 -1.05 -17.54 5.91
C GLY A 240 -0.96 -19.03 5.62
N SER A 241 -0.14 -19.43 4.63
CA SER A 241 0.10 -20.85 4.37
C SER A 241 0.74 -21.56 5.55
N GLN A 242 1.75 -20.94 6.17
CA GLN A 242 2.37 -21.49 7.38
C GLN A 242 1.47 -21.46 8.60
N ALA A 243 0.55 -20.49 8.69
CA ALA A 243 -0.49 -20.49 9.71
C ALA A 243 -1.39 -21.75 9.58
N ASN A 244 -1.86 -22.08 8.37
CA ASN A 244 -2.65 -23.30 8.14
C ASN A 244 -1.82 -24.56 8.42
N GLN A 245 -0.55 -24.60 7.97
CA GLN A 245 0.34 -25.73 8.23
C GLN A 245 0.58 -26.00 9.71
N ALA A 246 0.72 -24.95 10.53
CA ALA A 246 0.87 -25.10 11.97
C ALA A 246 -0.40 -25.68 12.62
N VAL A 247 -1.59 -25.28 12.17
CA VAL A 247 -2.86 -25.88 12.62
C VAL A 247 -2.95 -27.34 12.21
N PHE A 248 -2.58 -27.67 10.97
CA PHE A 248 -2.56 -29.05 10.51
C PHE A 248 -1.57 -29.90 11.31
N LEU A 249 -0.35 -29.42 11.54
CA LEU A 249 0.67 -30.12 12.32
C LEU A 249 0.22 -30.33 13.78
N ALA A 250 -0.52 -29.37 14.35
CA ALA A 250 -1.00 -29.46 15.72
C ALA A 250 -2.15 -30.47 15.90
N LEU A 251 -3.05 -30.58 14.90
CA LEU A 251 -4.34 -31.25 15.07
C LEU A 251 -4.54 -32.50 14.20
N LEU A 252 -3.69 -32.69 13.19
CA LEU A 252 -3.81 -33.75 12.19
C LEU A 252 -2.51 -34.58 12.10
N SER A 253 -2.67 -35.80 11.62
CA SER A 253 -1.61 -36.70 11.20
C SER A 253 -1.67 -36.90 9.68
N PRO A 254 -0.54 -37.17 9.00
CA PRO A 254 -0.58 -37.60 7.60
C PRO A 254 -1.55 -38.77 7.40
N GLY A 255 -2.33 -38.71 6.31
CA GLY A 255 -3.40 -39.67 6.02
C GLY A 255 -4.78 -39.31 6.59
N ASP A 256 -4.87 -38.40 7.57
CA ASP A 256 -6.16 -37.91 8.06
C ASP A 256 -6.96 -37.27 6.91
N THR A 257 -8.29 -37.33 7.01
CA THR A 257 -9.18 -36.76 5.99
C THR A 257 -9.49 -35.30 6.30
N ILE A 258 -9.37 -34.43 5.29
CA ILE A 258 -9.79 -33.02 5.37
C ILE A 258 -10.85 -32.73 4.32
N LEU A 259 -11.77 -31.80 4.63
CA LEU A 259 -12.78 -31.32 3.70
C LEU A 259 -12.62 -29.81 3.49
N GLY A 260 -12.25 -29.38 2.28
CA GLY A 260 -12.00 -27.98 1.95
C GLY A 260 -12.74 -27.54 0.68
N MET A 261 -12.78 -26.23 0.44
CA MET A 261 -13.38 -25.69 -0.78
C MET A 261 -12.45 -25.93 -1.98
N SER A 262 -13.00 -26.43 -3.08
CA SER A 262 -12.24 -26.64 -4.31
C SER A 262 -11.68 -25.34 -4.89
N LEU A 263 -10.51 -25.42 -5.54
CA LEU A 263 -9.91 -24.26 -6.23
C LEU A 263 -10.84 -23.67 -7.29
N SER A 264 -11.53 -24.53 -8.05
CA SER A 264 -12.48 -24.11 -9.09
C SER A 264 -13.71 -23.40 -8.51
N ALA A 265 -14.10 -23.71 -7.27
CA ALA A 265 -15.17 -23.01 -6.57
C ALA A 265 -14.69 -21.75 -5.82
N GLY A 266 -13.39 -21.46 -5.81
CA GLY A 266 -12.82 -20.28 -5.17
C GLY A 266 -12.04 -20.54 -3.87
N GLY A 267 -11.75 -21.80 -3.56
CA GLY A 267 -10.88 -22.19 -2.43
C GLY A 267 -9.43 -21.74 -2.56
N HIS A 268 -8.60 -22.07 -1.57
CA HIS A 268 -7.17 -21.77 -1.59
C HIS A 268 -6.33 -23.05 -1.70
N LEU A 269 -5.09 -22.93 -2.20
CA LEU A 269 -4.18 -24.07 -2.37
C LEU A 269 -3.98 -24.88 -1.09
N THR A 270 -3.99 -24.24 0.08
CA THR A 270 -3.79 -24.89 1.38
C THR A 270 -5.02 -25.59 1.92
N HIS A 271 -6.12 -25.62 1.18
CA HIS A 271 -7.38 -26.28 1.57
C HIS A 271 -7.51 -27.68 0.96
N GLY A 272 -6.39 -28.34 0.66
CA GLY A 272 -6.35 -29.70 0.12
C GLY A 272 -6.10 -29.82 -1.39
N ALA A 273 -5.59 -28.76 -2.04
CA ALA A 273 -5.24 -28.85 -3.45
C ALA A 273 -4.02 -29.77 -3.67
N ILE A 274 -4.08 -30.63 -4.70
CA ILE A 274 -3.09 -31.68 -4.99
C ILE A 274 -1.62 -31.18 -4.97
N PRO A 275 -1.27 -30.01 -5.55
CA PRO A 275 0.13 -29.57 -5.54
C PRO A 275 0.65 -29.15 -4.16
N ASN A 276 -0.23 -28.77 -3.24
CA ASN A 276 0.10 -28.26 -1.92
C ASN A 276 0.38 -29.40 -0.93
N GLN A 277 1.09 -29.12 0.17
CA GLN A 277 1.31 -30.07 1.26
C GLN A 277 -0.02 -30.67 1.77
N SER A 278 -1.06 -29.86 1.92
CA SER A 278 -2.38 -30.33 2.36
C SER A 278 -2.96 -31.42 1.45
N GLY A 279 -2.87 -31.24 0.13
CA GLY A 279 -3.29 -32.26 -0.85
C GLY A 279 -2.36 -33.47 -0.96
N LYS A 280 -1.08 -33.32 -0.61
CA LYS A 280 -0.10 -34.42 -0.63
C LYS A 280 -0.13 -35.29 0.62
N TYR A 281 -0.36 -34.70 1.78
CA TYR A 281 -0.20 -35.38 3.08
C TYR A 281 -1.53 -35.89 3.65
N PHE A 282 -2.66 -35.28 3.29
CA PHE A 282 -3.98 -35.64 3.80
C PHE A 282 -4.85 -36.23 2.69
N ASN A 283 -5.81 -37.06 3.08
CA ASN A 283 -6.89 -37.46 2.18
C ASN A 283 -7.83 -36.27 1.99
N SER A 284 -7.64 -35.52 0.90
CA SER A 284 -8.32 -34.25 0.67
C SER A 284 -9.61 -34.44 -0.12
N ILE A 285 -10.74 -34.21 0.54
CA ILE A 285 -12.07 -34.15 -0.08
C ILE A 285 -12.42 -32.68 -0.30
N GLN A 286 -13.13 -32.39 -1.39
CA GLN A 286 -13.42 -31.03 -1.83
C GLN A 286 -14.93 -30.82 -1.97
N TYR A 287 -15.43 -29.66 -1.52
CA TYR A 287 -16.80 -29.19 -1.78
C TYR A 287 -16.80 -27.99 -2.75
N GLY A 288 -17.96 -27.71 -3.33
CA GLY A 288 -18.16 -26.69 -4.34
C GLY A 288 -19.24 -25.66 -3.98
N VAL A 289 -19.81 -25.10 -5.03
CA VAL A 289 -20.88 -24.09 -5.01
C VAL A 289 -22.03 -24.56 -5.89
N LYS A 290 -23.24 -24.08 -5.61
CA LYS A 290 -24.42 -24.32 -6.45
C LYS A 290 -24.28 -23.56 -7.78
N LYS A 291 -24.58 -24.22 -8.89
CA LYS A 291 -24.42 -23.65 -10.24
C LYS A 291 -25.34 -22.46 -10.49
N GLU A 292 -26.50 -22.45 -9.85
CA GLU A 292 -27.58 -21.48 -10.09
C GLU A 292 -27.25 -20.10 -9.50
N ASN A 293 -26.46 -20.04 -8.43
CA ASN A 293 -26.22 -18.80 -7.68
C ASN A 293 -24.78 -18.59 -7.20
N GLY A 294 -23.87 -19.54 -7.48
CA GLY A 294 -22.47 -19.45 -7.09
C GLY A 294 -22.23 -19.43 -5.57
N GLN A 295 -23.20 -19.84 -4.75
CA GLN A 295 -23.08 -19.91 -3.30
C GLN A 295 -22.62 -21.31 -2.85
N ILE A 296 -21.91 -21.43 -1.72
CA ILE A 296 -21.47 -22.72 -1.18
C ILE A 296 -22.65 -23.68 -1.09
N ASP A 297 -22.45 -24.91 -1.59
CA ASP A 297 -23.45 -25.95 -1.46
C ASP A 297 -23.32 -26.62 -0.09
N TYR A 298 -24.02 -26.07 0.91
CA TYR A 298 -23.97 -26.61 2.28
C TYR A 298 -24.57 -28.02 2.41
N ASP A 299 -25.45 -28.42 1.49
CA ASP A 299 -25.99 -29.78 1.46
C ASP A 299 -24.88 -30.75 1.03
N GLU A 300 -24.12 -30.40 -0.01
CA GLU A 300 -22.93 -31.13 -0.44
C GLU A 300 -21.88 -31.19 0.69
N VAL A 301 -21.60 -30.07 1.38
CA VAL A 301 -20.66 -30.04 2.52
C VAL A 301 -21.09 -31.05 3.59
N ARG A 302 -22.38 -31.08 3.94
CA ARG A 302 -22.92 -32.01 4.95
C ARG A 302 -22.84 -33.47 4.49
N ASP A 303 -23.22 -33.75 3.25
CA ASP A 303 -23.22 -35.11 2.70
C ASP A 303 -21.80 -35.69 2.59
N LEU A 304 -20.86 -34.88 2.09
CA LEU A 304 -19.44 -35.26 2.04
C LEU A 304 -18.88 -35.46 3.45
N SER A 305 -19.25 -34.61 4.41
CA SER A 305 -18.82 -34.76 5.80
C SER A 305 -19.30 -36.07 6.40
N ARG A 306 -20.58 -36.43 6.22
CA ARG A 306 -21.14 -37.70 6.73
C ARG A 306 -20.50 -38.92 6.08
N LYS A 307 -20.26 -38.84 4.76
CA LYS A 307 -19.69 -39.93 3.97
C LYS A 307 -18.22 -40.18 4.29
N HIS A 308 -17.42 -39.12 4.39
CA HIS A 308 -15.96 -39.22 4.50
C HIS A 308 -15.42 -39.04 5.92
N LYS A 309 -16.26 -38.57 6.85
CA LYS A 309 -15.92 -38.34 8.27
C LYS A 309 -14.59 -37.60 8.42
N PRO A 310 -14.44 -36.40 7.82
CA PRO A 310 -13.20 -35.65 7.89
C PRO A 310 -12.84 -35.34 9.33
N LYS A 311 -11.55 -35.34 9.65
CA LYS A 311 -11.06 -34.89 10.96
C LYS A 311 -11.08 -33.36 11.07
N MET A 312 -11.04 -32.68 9.92
CA MET A 312 -11.13 -31.22 9.84
C MET A 312 -11.94 -30.78 8.63
N ILE A 313 -12.86 -29.84 8.87
CA ILE A 313 -13.56 -29.09 7.84
C ILE A 313 -12.96 -27.68 7.78
N ILE A 314 -12.64 -27.22 6.57
CA ILE A 314 -12.03 -25.92 6.32
C ILE A 314 -13.07 -25.00 5.67
N ALA A 315 -13.38 -23.89 6.32
CA ALA A 315 -14.26 -22.85 5.80
C ALA A 315 -13.44 -21.59 5.51
N GLY A 316 -13.35 -21.18 4.25
CA GLY A 316 -12.53 -20.05 3.83
C GLY A 316 -12.30 -20.11 2.33
N ALA A 317 -12.00 -18.96 1.72
CA ALA A 317 -11.91 -18.86 0.27
C ALA A 317 -10.98 -17.72 -0.19
N SER A 318 -10.43 -17.91 -1.38
CA SER A 318 -9.66 -16.90 -2.12
C SER A 318 -10.53 -16.08 -3.09
N ALA A 319 -11.56 -16.70 -3.66
CA ALA A 319 -12.39 -16.11 -4.72
C ALA A 319 -13.87 -16.43 -4.50
N TYR A 320 -14.42 -15.98 -3.38
CA TYR A 320 -15.84 -16.15 -3.03
C TYR A 320 -16.40 -14.83 -2.49
N SER A 321 -17.43 -14.30 -3.14
CA SER A 321 -17.96 -12.95 -2.88
C SER A 321 -19.13 -12.91 -1.90
N SER A 322 -19.72 -14.05 -1.56
CA SER A 322 -20.90 -14.14 -0.69
C SER A 322 -20.53 -14.31 0.78
N LYS A 323 -21.52 -14.21 1.68
CA LYS A 323 -21.34 -14.52 3.10
C LYS A 323 -21.17 -16.03 3.31
N ILE A 324 -20.19 -16.41 4.12
CA ILE A 324 -20.03 -17.79 4.59
C ILE A 324 -20.85 -17.96 5.88
N ASP A 325 -21.68 -19.00 5.95
CA ASP A 325 -22.43 -19.37 7.14
C ASP A 325 -21.56 -20.24 8.07
N PHE A 326 -20.77 -19.56 8.90
CA PHE A 326 -19.89 -20.24 9.86
C PHE A 326 -20.65 -21.05 10.91
N LYS A 327 -21.89 -20.66 11.24
CA LYS A 327 -22.73 -21.40 12.19
C LYS A 327 -23.16 -22.74 11.59
N LEU A 328 -23.54 -22.75 10.31
CA LEU A 328 -23.88 -23.98 9.61
C LEU A 328 -22.67 -24.90 9.46
N PHE A 329 -21.48 -24.36 9.16
CA PHE A 329 -20.24 -25.13 9.19
C PHE A 329 -19.96 -25.77 10.55
N ARG A 330 -20.17 -25.03 11.67
CA ARG A 330 -20.03 -25.59 13.03
C ARG A 330 -20.99 -26.75 13.26
N ASN A 331 -22.27 -26.58 12.91
CA ASN A 331 -23.27 -27.64 13.06
C ASN A 331 -22.84 -28.90 12.30
N ILE A 332 -22.36 -28.77 11.04
CA ILE A 332 -21.89 -29.91 10.24
C ILE A 332 -20.64 -30.55 10.86
N ALA A 333 -19.70 -29.75 11.36
CA ALA A 333 -18.52 -30.25 12.03
C ALA A 333 -18.87 -31.04 13.31
N ASP A 334 -19.85 -30.56 14.10
CA ASP A 334 -20.37 -31.27 15.28
C ASP A 334 -21.04 -32.60 14.93
N GLU A 335 -21.81 -32.66 13.83
CA GLU A 335 -22.47 -33.89 13.37
C GLU A 335 -21.49 -35.06 13.15
N VAL A 336 -20.23 -34.77 12.79
CA VAL A 336 -19.23 -35.78 12.46
C VAL A 336 -18.01 -35.78 13.39
N GLY A 337 -17.99 -34.89 14.40
CA GLY A 337 -16.88 -34.76 15.34
C GLY A 337 -15.60 -34.19 14.73
N ALA A 338 -15.70 -33.33 13.72
CA ALA A 338 -14.56 -32.67 13.07
C ALA A 338 -14.16 -31.36 13.76
N TYR A 339 -12.89 -30.99 13.63
CA TYR A 339 -12.45 -29.62 13.89
C TYR A 339 -12.95 -28.68 12.77
N LEU A 340 -13.35 -27.47 13.14
CA LEU A 340 -13.63 -26.39 12.20
C LEU A 340 -12.46 -25.40 12.17
N LEU A 341 -11.72 -25.41 11.06
CA LEU A 341 -10.72 -24.39 10.73
C LEU A 341 -11.37 -23.32 9.83
N VAL A 342 -11.34 -22.06 10.26
CA VAL A 342 -11.72 -20.94 9.40
C VAL A 342 -10.48 -20.19 8.90
N ASP A 343 -10.26 -20.20 7.59
CA ASP A 343 -9.23 -19.36 6.94
C ASP A 343 -9.88 -18.05 6.47
N MET A 344 -9.70 -17.01 7.27
CA MET A 344 -10.31 -15.69 7.03
C MET A 344 -9.38 -14.71 6.31
N ALA A 345 -8.33 -15.19 5.63
CA ALA A 345 -7.28 -14.34 5.05
C ALA A 345 -7.80 -13.15 4.22
N HIS A 346 -8.80 -13.38 3.37
CA HIS A 346 -9.40 -12.34 2.53
C HIS A 346 -10.36 -11.41 3.29
N TYR A 347 -11.00 -11.90 4.36
CA TYR A 347 -12.07 -11.18 5.07
C TYR A 347 -11.61 -10.50 6.35
N SER A 348 -10.38 -10.77 6.82
CA SER A 348 -9.88 -10.39 8.14
C SER A 348 -10.06 -8.91 8.52
N GLY A 349 -9.79 -7.95 7.61
CA GLY A 349 -10.03 -6.53 7.89
C GLY A 349 -11.51 -6.18 8.07
N LEU A 350 -12.37 -6.80 7.25
CA LEU A 350 -13.83 -6.61 7.32
C LEU A 350 -14.42 -7.28 8.57
N ILE A 351 -13.91 -8.44 8.97
CA ILE A 351 -14.30 -9.14 10.19
C ILE A 351 -13.89 -8.31 11.41
N ALA A 352 -12.63 -7.86 11.47
CA ALA A 352 -12.14 -7.00 12.54
C ALA A 352 -13.00 -5.72 12.72
N SER A 353 -13.50 -5.18 11.61
CA SER A 353 -14.37 -3.99 11.59
C SER A 353 -15.87 -4.29 11.74
N LYS A 354 -16.25 -5.56 11.95
CA LYS A 354 -17.65 -6.03 12.06
C LYS A 354 -18.51 -5.76 10.83
N VAL A 355 -17.89 -5.67 9.65
CA VAL A 355 -18.54 -5.50 8.34
C VAL A 355 -18.90 -6.86 7.71
N TYR A 356 -18.15 -7.91 8.05
CA TYR A 356 -18.38 -9.29 7.59
C TYR A 356 -18.68 -10.21 8.79
N PRO A 357 -19.40 -11.34 8.62
CA PRO A 357 -19.69 -12.27 9.72
C PRO A 357 -18.46 -12.71 10.50
N ASP A 358 -18.58 -12.75 11.82
CA ASP A 358 -17.51 -13.18 12.72
C ASP A 358 -17.49 -14.73 12.84
N PRO A 359 -16.39 -15.40 12.44
CA PRO A 359 -16.27 -16.85 12.56
C PRO A 359 -15.87 -17.32 13.96
N LEU A 360 -15.31 -16.45 14.81
CA LEU A 360 -14.66 -16.84 16.06
C LEU A 360 -15.60 -17.49 17.10
N PRO A 361 -16.91 -17.17 17.17
CA PRO A 361 -17.85 -17.90 18.02
C PRO A 361 -18.09 -19.36 17.60
N TYR A 362 -17.73 -19.72 16.37
CA TYR A 362 -18.06 -21.01 15.76
C TYR A 362 -16.82 -21.87 15.48
N ALA A 363 -15.71 -21.25 15.07
CA ALA A 363 -14.49 -21.96 14.70
C ALA A 363 -13.74 -22.49 15.93
N ASP A 364 -13.12 -23.66 15.78
CA ASP A 364 -12.13 -24.14 16.76
C ASP A 364 -10.84 -23.30 16.65
N VAL A 365 -10.45 -22.99 15.42
CA VAL A 365 -9.27 -22.16 15.11
C VAL A 365 -9.57 -21.28 13.90
N CYS A 366 -9.17 -20.00 13.97
CA CYS A 366 -9.14 -19.14 12.80
C CYS A 366 -7.69 -18.82 12.41
N THR A 367 -7.38 -18.92 11.12
CA THR A 367 -6.11 -18.47 10.54
C THR A 367 -6.35 -17.28 9.62
N SER A 368 -5.32 -16.46 9.44
CA SER A 368 -5.38 -15.36 8.46
C SER A 368 -4.00 -14.94 8.01
N THR A 369 -3.96 -14.25 6.86
CA THR A 369 -2.86 -13.36 6.51
C THR A 369 -3.02 -11.98 7.13
N THR A 370 -1.93 -11.21 7.20
CA THR A 370 -1.96 -9.82 7.73
C THR A 370 -1.97 -8.73 6.66
N HIS A 371 -1.72 -9.01 5.38
CA HIS A 371 -1.46 -8.01 4.33
C HIS A 371 -2.66 -7.62 3.45
N LYS A 372 -3.70 -8.45 3.37
CA LYS A 372 -4.85 -8.26 2.46
C LYS A 372 -5.76 -7.11 2.95
N THR A 373 -7.01 -7.41 3.27
CA THR A 373 -7.95 -6.42 3.83
C THR A 373 -7.52 -5.89 5.19
N LEU A 374 -6.63 -6.59 5.91
CA LEU A 374 -6.05 -6.12 7.18
C LEU A 374 -4.88 -5.11 7.00
N ARG A 375 -4.40 -4.92 5.77
CA ARG A 375 -3.45 -3.85 5.38
C ARG A 375 -2.13 -3.77 6.17
N GLY A 376 -1.71 -4.88 6.77
CA GLY A 376 -0.44 -5.00 7.46
C GLY A 376 0.70 -5.54 6.58
N PRO A 377 1.82 -5.95 7.19
CA PRO A 377 2.92 -6.56 6.44
C PRO A 377 2.55 -7.96 5.94
N ARG A 378 3.36 -8.53 5.04
CA ARG A 378 3.27 -9.97 4.73
C ARG A 378 3.54 -10.78 5.99
N GLY A 379 2.69 -11.78 6.24
CA GLY A 379 2.66 -12.48 7.52
C GLY A 379 1.38 -13.32 7.67
N GLY A 380 1.40 -14.25 8.64
CA GLY A 380 0.24 -15.00 9.10
C GLY A 380 -0.05 -14.81 10.58
N ILE A 381 -1.27 -15.13 10.99
CA ILE A 381 -1.74 -15.15 12.38
C ILE A 381 -2.63 -16.37 12.60
N ILE A 382 -2.71 -16.80 13.86
CA ILE A 382 -3.63 -17.84 14.31
C ILE A 382 -4.32 -17.33 15.58
N ILE A 383 -5.64 -17.45 15.65
CA ILE A 383 -6.42 -17.05 16.82
C ILE A 383 -7.41 -18.15 17.20
N SER A 384 -7.77 -18.22 18.48
CA SER A 384 -8.76 -19.16 18.97
C SER A 384 -9.37 -18.68 20.30
N ASN A 385 -10.58 -19.16 20.59
CA ASN A 385 -11.19 -19.09 21.91
C ASN A 385 -10.83 -20.29 22.81
N ASN A 386 -10.11 -21.28 22.30
CA ASN A 386 -9.65 -22.45 23.02
C ASN A 386 -8.14 -22.35 23.31
N GLN A 387 -7.78 -22.08 24.56
CA GLN A 387 -6.38 -21.92 24.99
C GLN A 387 -5.59 -23.25 24.97
N GLU A 388 -6.26 -24.40 25.14
CA GLU A 388 -5.60 -25.70 25.08
C GLU A 388 -5.18 -26.05 23.65
N LEU A 389 -6.04 -25.78 22.67
CA LEU A 389 -5.64 -25.85 21.25
C LEU A 389 -4.51 -24.86 20.96
N GLY A 390 -4.60 -23.65 21.53
CA GLY A 390 -3.55 -22.65 21.43
C GLY A 390 -2.16 -23.16 21.84
N LYS A 391 -2.05 -23.86 22.98
CA LYS A 391 -0.79 -24.46 23.44
C LYS A 391 -0.24 -25.53 22.48
N LEU A 392 -1.11 -26.32 21.84
CA LEU A 392 -0.69 -27.30 20.83
C LEU A 392 -0.17 -26.60 19.58
N ILE A 393 -0.86 -25.54 19.16
CA ILE A 393 -0.47 -24.74 17.99
C ILE A 393 0.83 -23.98 18.26
N ASP A 394 1.04 -23.44 19.46
CA ASP A 394 2.32 -22.79 19.82
C ASP A 394 3.49 -23.75 19.60
N LYS A 395 3.37 -25.02 20.02
CA LYS A 395 4.38 -26.07 19.80
C LYS A 395 4.56 -26.43 18.32
N ALA A 396 3.46 -26.42 17.56
CA ALA A 396 3.49 -26.69 16.13
C ALA A 396 4.14 -25.56 15.32
N VAL A 397 3.91 -24.29 15.69
CA VAL A 397 4.60 -23.14 15.10
C VAL A 397 6.10 -23.23 15.43
N PHE A 398 6.44 -23.36 16.71
CA PHE A 398 7.81 -23.53 17.17
C PHE A 398 7.87 -24.50 18.36
N PRO A 399 8.74 -25.52 18.35
CA PRO A 399 9.80 -25.79 17.36
C PRO A 399 9.34 -26.65 16.17
N GLY A 400 8.03 -26.89 16.00
CA GLY A 400 7.53 -27.85 15.00
C GLY A 400 7.82 -27.47 13.54
N LEU A 401 7.43 -26.26 13.11
CA LEU A 401 7.44 -25.85 11.70
C LEU A 401 8.46 -24.74 11.39
N GLN A 402 8.67 -23.80 12.31
CA GLN A 402 9.54 -22.63 12.14
C GLN A 402 10.68 -22.64 13.18
N GLY A 403 11.76 -21.89 12.87
CA GLY A 403 12.82 -21.54 13.83
C GLY A 403 12.59 -20.14 14.41
N GLY A 404 13.64 -19.30 14.45
CA GLY A 404 13.58 -17.92 14.95
C GLY A 404 12.46 -17.05 14.31
N PRO A 405 11.61 -16.39 15.13
CA PRO A 405 10.54 -15.52 14.62
C PRO A 405 11.10 -14.24 13.96
N LEU A 406 10.42 -13.76 12.92
CA LEU A 406 10.79 -12.52 12.22
C LEU A 406 10.34 -11.29 13.00
N MET A 407 11.14 -10.83 13.96
CA MET A 407 10.75 -9.77 14.91
C MET A 407 10.41 -8.42 14.25
N HIS A 408 11.04 -8.08 13.13
CA HIS A 408 10.70 -6.89 12.33
C HIS A 408 9.28 -6.99 11.72
N VAL A 409 8.91 -8.18 11.23
CA VAL A 409 7.55 -8.44 10.72
C VAL A 409 6.54 -8.41 11.86
N ILE A 410 6.86 -9.00 13.03
CA ILE A 410 5.97 -8.98 14.20
C ILE A 410 5.72 -7.54 14.69
N ALA A 411 6.76 -6.69 14.72
CA ALA A 411 6.59 -5.28 15.04
C ALA A 411 5.74 -4.54 14.00
N ALA A 412 5.93 -4.82 12.71
CA ALA A 412 5.10 -4.28 11.64
C ALA A 412 3.63 -4.76 11.74
N LYS A 413 3.39 -6.01 12.15
CA LYS A 413 2.05 -6.53 12.47
C LYS A 413 1.44 -5.76 13.64
N ALA A 414 2.21 -5.50 14.71
CA ALA A 414 1.75 -4.71 15.85
C ALA A 414 1.32 -3.29 15.44
N ALA A 415 2.05 -2.65 14.52
CA ALA A 415 1.69 -1.35 13.97
C ALA A 415 0.37 -1.42 13.19
N ALA A 416 0.23 -2.40 12.29
CA ALA A 416 -0.99 -2.61 11.52
C ALA A 416 -2.21 -2.90 12.41
N PHE A 417 -2.07 -3.70 13.47
CA PHE A 417 -3.17 -3.97 14.39
C PHE A 417 -3.59 -2.73 15.18
N LYS A 418 -2.64 -1.84 15.52
CA LYS A 418 -2.97 -0.55 16.13
C LYS A 418 -3.80 0.32 15.19
N GLU A 419 -3.44 0.36 13.91
CA GLU A 419 -4.22 1.06 12.89
C GLU A 419 -5.61 0.41 12.73
N ALA A 420 -5.67 -0.92 12.70
CA ALA A 420 -6.91 -1.67 12.54
C ALA A 420 -7.91 -1.52 13.71
N LEU A 421 -7.41 -1.20 14.92
CA LEU A 421 -8.23 -0.89 16.09
C LEU A 421 -8.89 0.49 16.03
N SER A 422 -8.55 1.34 15.06
CA SER A 422 -9.07 2.70 14.96
C SER A 422 -10.44 2.78 14.29
N GLU A 423 -11.21 3.83 14.62
CA GLU A 423 -12.49 4.11 13.95
C GLU A 423 -12.30 4.43 12.45
N ASP A 424 -11.17 5.02 12.06
CA ASP A 424 -10.89 5.29 10.65
C ASP A 424 -10.67 4.00 9.85
N PHE A 425 -10.09 2.95 10.46
CA PHE A 425 -10.01 1.64 9.81
C PHE A 425 -11.39 0.98 9.67
N ARG A 426 -12.29 1.21 10.62
CA ARG A 426 -13.68 0.76 10.53
C ARG A 426 -14.41 1.44 9.36
N LYS A 427 -14.28 2.77 9.22
CA LYS A 427 -14.81 3.53 8.08
C LYS A 427 -14.21 3.05 6.76
N TYR A 428 -12.90 2.82 6.72
CA TYR A 428 -12.21 2.23 5.56
C TYR A 428 -12.81 0.88 5.15
N SER A 429 -13.06 -0.01 6.12
CA SER A 429 -13.63 -1.34 5.83
C SER A 429 -15.07 -1.27 5.34
N GLN A 430 -15.87 -0.33 5.87
CA GLN A 430 -17.22 -0.04 5.36
C GLN A 430 -17.17 0.49 3.92
N GLN A 431 -16.30 1.47 3.66
CA GLN A 431 -16.09 2.02 2.32
C GLN A 431 -15.62 0.94 1.34
N THR A 432 -14.78 0.01 1.79
CA THR A 432 -14.31 -1.12 0.96
C THR A 432 -15.49 -1.95 0.46
N LEU A 433 -16.46 -2.28 1.32
CA LEU A 433 -17.68 -2.98 0.91
C LEU A 433 -18.56 -2.14 -0.02
N LEU A 434 -18.74 -0.84 0.27
CA LEU A 434 -19.53 0.07 -0.58
C LEU A 434 -18.92 0.18 -1.99
N ASN A 435 -17.60 0.31 -2.07
CA ASN A 435 -16.85 0.36 -3.31
C ASN A 435 -16.97 -0.93 -4.11
N ALA A 436 -16.86 -2.10 -3.46
CA ALA A 436 -17.06 -3.40 -4.11
C ALA A 436 -18.47 -3.52 -4.70
N LYS A 437 -19.50 -3.03 -3.99
CA LYS A 437 -20.87 -2.98 -4.50
C LYS A 437 -21.04 -2.00 -5.66
N ALA A 438 -20.39 -0.85 -5.60
CA ALA A 438 -20.46 0.18 -6.64
C ALA A 438 -19.92 -0.34 -7.99
N ILE A 439 -18.73 -0.95 -7.99
CA ILE A 439 -18.17 -1.55 -9.22
C ILE A 439 -18.96 -2.79 -9.65
N CYS A 440 -19.50 -3.59 -8.72
CA CYS A 440 -20.39 -4.70 -9.06
C CYS A 440 -21.63 -4.22 -9.82
N GLY A 441 -22.28 -3.16 -9.35
CA GLY A 441 -23.41 -2.52 -10.02
C GLY A 441 -23.05 -1.99 -11.41
N SER A 442 -21.96 -1.23 -11.51
CA SER A 442 -21.46 -0.69 -12.78
C SER A 442 -21.17 -1.79 -13.82
N LEU A 443 -20.50 -2.88 -13.42
CA LEU A 443 -20.23 -3.99 -14.32
C LEU A 443 -21.51 -4.68 -14.78
N LYS A 444 -22.50 -4.86 -13.89
CA LYS A 444 -23.81 -5.44 -14.27
C LYS A 444 -24.56 -4.54 -15.26
N GLU A 445 -24.55 -3.23 -15.06
CA GLU A 445 -25.15 -2.26 -16.00
C GLU A 445 -24.47 -2.32 -17.38
N ASN A 446 -23.18 -2.62 -17.43
CA ASN A 446 -22.41 -2.86 -18.65
C ASN A 446 -22.53 -4.30 -19.21
N GLY A 447 -23.46 -5.10 -18.67
CA GLY A 447 -23.77 -6.44 -19.15
C GLY A 447 -22.72 -7.50 -18.82
N PHE A 448 -21.92 -7.33 -17.76
CA PHE A 448 -21.05 -8.39 -17.25
C PHE A 448 -21.82 -9.35 -16.33
N ASN A 449 -21.46 -10.64 -16.39
CA ASN A 449 -21.99 -11.65 -15.48
C ASN A 449 -21.16 -11.70 -14.19
N ILE A 450 -21.81 -11.59 -13.03
CA ILE A 450 -21.17 -11.73 -11.71
C ILE A 450 -21.59 -13.07 -11.11
N ILE A 451 -20.64 -13.93 -10.76
CA ILE A 451 -20.91 -15.33 -10.37
C ILE A 451 -21.93 -15.46 -9.22
N SER A 452 -21.83 -14.62 -8.20
CA SER A 452 -22.78 -14.60 -7.07
C SER A 452 -23.93 -13.61 -7.24
N GLY A 453 -24.01 -12.90 -8.37
CA GLY A 453 -25.00 -11.86 -8.65
C GLY A 453 -24.83 -10.53 -7.90
N ASP A 454 -24.18 -10.54 -6.73
CA ASP A 454 -23.81 -9.39 -5.89
C ASP A 454 -22.53 -9.72 -5.08
N THR A 455 -22.03 -8.79 -4.26
CA THR A 455 -20.93 -9.02 -3.31
C THR A 455 -21.30 -8.61 -1.87
N SER A 456 -20.84 -9.42 -0.92
CA SER A 456 -20.92 -9.19 0.53
C SER A 456 -19.56 -8.93 1.17
N CYS A 457 -18.49 -8.83 0.37
CA CYS A 457 -17.13 -8.61 0.84
C CYS A 457 -16.40 -7.59 -0.05
N HIS A 458 -15.06 -7.59 -0.04
CA HIS A 458 -14.25 -6.62 -0.78
C HIS A 458 -13.98 -7.01 -2.24
N MET A 459 -14.47 -8.16 -2.70
CA MET A 459 -14.15 -8.72 -4.02
C MET A 459 -15.35 -9.28 -4.74
N LEU A 460 -15.20 -9.49 -6.04
CA LEU A 460 -16.19 -10.11 -6.91
C LEU A 460 -15.49 -10.93 -8.01
N LEU A 461 -16.19 -11.95 -8.51
CA LEU A 461 -15.74 -12.82 -9.59
C LEU A 461 -16.61 -12.57 -10.82
N VAL A 462 -15.98 -12.10 -11.90
CA VAL A 462 -16.64 -11.78 -13.16
C VAL A 462 -16.46 -12.92 -14.14
N ASP A 463 -17.57 -13.39 -14.71
CA ASP A 463 -17.58 -14.29 -15.86
C ASP A 463 -17.57 -13.47 -17.15
N LEU A 464 -16.58 -13.75 -18.01
CA LEU A 464 -16.38 -13.06 -19.29
C LEU A 464 -16.89 -13.87 -20.49
N SER A 465 -17.49 -15.04 -20.24
CA SER A 465 -17.97 -15.94 -21.30
C SER A 465 -19.03 -15.27 -22.18
N ASN A 466 -19.91 -14.45 -21.59
CA ASN A 466 -20.93 -13.70 -22.34
C ASN A 466 -20.34 -12.53 -23.16
N LYS A 467 -19.10 -12.14 -22.89
CA LYS A 467 -18.33 -11.17 -23.68
C LYS A 467 -17.43 -11.85 -24.72
N SER A 468 -17.37 -13.18 -24.75
CA SER A 468 -16.48 -13.98 -25.60
C SER A 468 -14.99 -13.68 -25.39
N VAL A 469 -14.61 -13.30 -24.16
CA VAL A 469 -13.22 -12.95 -23.81
C VAL A 469 -12.67 -13.96 -22.79
N THR A 470 -11.38 -14.29 -22.90
CA THR A 470 -10.70 -15.13 -21.89
C THR A 470 -10.18 -14.27 -20.74
N GLY A 471 -10.06 -14.86 -19.55
CA GLY A 471 -9.46 -14.18 -18.40
C GLY A 471 -8.04 -13.69 -18.68
N LYS A 472 -7.24 -14.50 -19.39
CA LYS A 472 -5.87 -14.13 -19.81
C LYS A 472 -5.86 -12.88 -20.70
N LEU A 473 -6.68 -12.85 -21.75
CA LEU A 473 -6.73 -11.70 -22.66
C LEU A 473 -7.23 -10.43 -21.94
N ALA A 474 -8.23 -10.58 -21.06
CA ALA A 474 -8.73 -9.49 -20.24
C ALA A 474 -7.66 -8.93 -19.29
N GLU A 475 -6.96 -9.79 -18.56
CA GLU A 475 -5.86 -9.43 -17.66
C GLU A 475 -4.76 -8.65 -18.39
N GLU A 476 -4.25 -9.17 -19.51
CA GLU A 476 -3.20 -8.52 -20.31
C GLU A 476 -3.65 -7.16 -20.86
N SER A 477 -4.88 -7.07 -21.36
CA SER A 477 -5.40 -5.84 -21.96
C SER A 477 -5.68 -4.74 -20.94
N LEU A 478 -6.20 -5.13 -19.76
CA LEU A 478 -6.42 -4.21 -18.65
C LEU A 478 -5.10 -3.69 -18.08
N ASP A 479 -4.08 -4.55 -17.95
CA ASP A 479 -2.77 -4.15 -17.44
C ASP A 479 -2.07 -3.14 -18.38
N ASN A 480 -2.18 -3.35 -19.70
CA ASN A 480 -1.73 -2.38 -20.71
C ASN A 480 -2.43 -1.01 -20.55
N ALA A 481 -3.72 -1.02 -20.23
CA ALA A 481 -4.52 0.15 -19.94
C ALA A 481 -4.28 0.77 -18.55
N GLY A 482 -3.40 0.18 -17.71
CA GLY A 482 -3.08 0.67 -16.37
C GLY A 482 -4.05 0.21 -15.27
N ILE A 483 -4.85 -0.83 -15.52
CA ILE A 483 -5.77 -1.45 -14.55
C ILE A 483 -5.26 -2.87 -14.25
N THR A 484 -4.62 -3.04 -13.10
CA THR A 484 -4.04 -4.33 -12.71
C THR A 484 -5.10 -5.17 -11.99
N CYS A 485 -5.41 -6.35 -12.53
CA CYS A 485 -6.29 -7.34 -11.90
C CYS A 485 -5.70 -8.75 -12.13
N ASN A 486 -6.43 -9.80 -11.74
CA ASN A 486 -5.99 -11.17 -12.02
C ASN A 486 -7.03 -11.95 -12.83
N LYS A 487 -6.57 -12.71 -13.84
CA LYS A 487 -7.38 -13.78 -14.44
C LYS A 487 -7.74 -14.80 -13.36
N ASN A 488 -8.92 -15.38 -13.45
CA ASN A 488 -9.42 -16.28 -12.42
C ASN A 488 -10.32 -17.33 -13.04
N ALA A 489 -10.13 -18.58 -12.67
CA ALA A 489 -11.08 -19.63 -12.99
C ALA A 489 -12.43 -19.31 -12.34
N ILE A 490 -13.52 -19.61 -13.04
CA ILE A 490 -14.87 -19.52 -12.47
C ILE A 490 -15.37 -20.90 -12.02
N PRO A 491 -16.40 -20.99 -11.17
CA PRO A 491 -17.05 -22.27 -10.92
C PRO A 491 -17.52 -22.90 -12.24
N PHE A 492 -17.22 -24.19 -12.43
CA PHE A 492 -17.56 -24.93 -13.64
C PHE A 492 -16.88 -24.40 -14.93
N ASP A 493 -15.72 -23.75 -14.80
CA ASP A 493 -14.92 -23.27 -15.95
C ASP A 493 -14.53 -24.43 -16.88
N ASP A 494 -14.75 -24.24 -18.18
CA ASP A 494 -14.36 -25.16 -19.24
C ASP A 494 -12.93 -24.89 -19.75
N LYS A 495 -12.32 -23.77 -19.35
CA LYS A 495 -10.95 -23.40 -19.73
C LYS A 495 -9.92 -23.86 -18.72
N SER A 496 -8.68 -23.96 -19.19
CA SER A 496 -7.55 -24.34 -18.34
C SER A 496 -7.18 -23.22 -17.35
N PRO A 497 -6.51 -23.55 -16.22
CA PRO A 497 -6.02 -22.56 -15.25
C PRO A 497 -5.05 -21.51 -15.83
N PHE A 498 -4.47 -21.74 -17.01
CA PHE A 498 -3.58 -20.79 -17.68
C PHE A 498 -4.33 -19.75 -18.53
N ILE A 499 -5.59 -20.02 -18.88
CA ILE A 499 -6.41 -19.16 -19.75
C ILE A 499 -7.59 -18.57 -18.97
N THR A 500 -8.39 -19.42 -18.31
CA THR A 500 -9.57 -19.09 -17.50
C THR A 500 -10.69 -18.32 -18.23
N SER A 501 -11.90 -18.36 -17.70
CA SER A 501 -13.07 -17.67 -18.26
C SER A 501 -13.46 -16.40 -17.51
N GLY A 502 -12.75 -16.03 -16.45
CA GLY A 502 -13.09 -14.86 -15.64
C GLY A 502 -11.91 -14.02 -15.19
N ILE A 503 -12.26 -12.92 -14.54
CA ILE A 503 -11.34 -12.06 -13.79
C ILE A 503 -11.85 -11.86 -12.37
N ARG A 504 -10.94 -11.68 -11.42
CA ARG A 504 -11.27 -11.35 -10.04
C ARG A 504 -10.87 -9.92 -9.75
N ILE A 505 -11.82 -9.16 -9.22
CA ILE A 505 -11.66 -7.75 -8.88
C ILE A 505 -11.83 -7.57 -7.38
N GLY A 506 -10.97 -6.74 -6.79
CA GLY A 506 -11.05 -6.32 -5.40
C GLY A 506 -10.98 -4.81 -5.24
N SER A 507 -11.55 -4.33 -4.14
CA SER A 507 -11.71 -2.90 -3.85
C SER A 507 -10.74 -2.37 -2.79
N ALA A 508 -10.03 -3.25 -2.07
CA ALA A 508 -9.28 -2.88 -0.87
C ALA A 508 -8.15 -1.88 -1.14
N ALA A 509 -7.34 -2.10 -2.20
CA ALA A 509 -6.22 -1.24 -2.56
C ALA A 509 -6.68 0.15 -3.02
N GLY A 510 -7.64 0.22 -3.94
CA GLY A 510 -8.25 1.49 -4.37
C GLY A 510 -8.90 2.27 -3.23
N THR A 511 -9.56 1.57 -2.29
CA THR A 511 -10.14 2.20 -1.10
C THR A 511 -9.07 2.78 -0.17
N THR A 512 -7.92 2.11 -0.02
CA THR A 512 -6.80 2.62 0.80
C THR A 512 -6.26 3.93 0.24
N ARG A 513 -6.24 4.04 -1.09
CA ARG A 513 -5.83 5.24 -1.82
C ARG A 513 -6.85 6.39 -1.73
N GLY A 514 -8.06 6.12 -1.24
CA GLY A 514 -9.12 7.11 -1.04
C GLY A 514 -10.23 7.10 -2.09
N PHE A 515 -10.23 6.15 -3.03
CA PHE A 515 -11.34 5.99 -3.98
C PHE A 515 -12.65 5.68 -3.25
N LYS A 516 -13.75 6.22 -3.77
CA LYS A 516 -15.12 5.99 -3.30
C LYS A 516 -15.99 5.42 -4.42
N GLU A 517 -17.29 5.35 -4.18
CA GLU A 517 -18.24 4.69 -5.07
C GLU A 517 -18.22 5.29 -6.48
N LYS A 518 -18.08 6.62 -6.59
CA LYS A 518 -18.00 7.32 -7.88
C LYS A 518 -16.81 6.86 -8.71
N GLU A 519 -15.64 6.77 -8.08
CA GLU A 519 -14.43 6.30 -8.75
C GLU A 519 -14.55 4.83 -9.14
N PHE A 520 -15.14 3.98 -8.29
CA PHE A 520 -15.36 2.56 -8.61
C PHE A 520 -16.40 2.33 -9.73
N ILE A 521 -17.43 3.18 -9.83
CA ILE A 521 -18.35 3.18 -10.99
C ILE A 521 -17.60 3.60 -12.25
N TYR A 522 -16.77 4.64 -12.18
CA TYR A 522 -15.97 5.08 -13.30
C TYR A 522 -14.99 3.98 -13.76
N ILE A 523 -14.30 3.32 -12.82
CA ILE A 523 -13.43 2.18 -13.12
C ILE A 523 -14.20 1.05 -13.80
N GLY A 524 -15.43 0.75 -13.36
CA GLY A 524 -16.30 -0.23 -14.03
C GLY A 524 -16.56 0.11 -15.49
N SER A 525 -16.76 1.39 -15.82
CA SER A 525 -16.90 1.86 -17.21
C SER A 525 -15.61 1.71 -18.02
N LEU A 526 -14.45 2.00 -17.43
CA LEU A 526 -13.15 1.82 -18.09
C LEU A 526 -12.86 0.34 -18.39
N ILE A 527 -13.23 -0.56 -17.47
CA ILE A 527 -13.13 -2.00 -17.70
C ILE A 527 -14.03 -2.40 -18.88
N ASN A 528 -15.25 -1.86 -18.97
CA ASN A 528 -16.11 -2.12 -20.12
C ASN A 528 -15.48 -1.67 -21.44
N ASP A 529 -14.98 -0.42 -21.51
CA ASP A 529 -14.35 0.14 -22.71
C ASP A 529 -13.22 -0.77 -23.21
N VAL A 530 -12.32 -1.19 -22.31
CA VAL A 530 -11.20 -2.08 -22.66
C VAL A 530 -11.70 -3.44 -23.14
N ILE A 531 -12.63 -4.08 -22.41
CA ILE A 531 -13.09 -5.43 -22.76
C ILE A 531 -13.91 -5.44 -24.06
N ASP A 532 -14.77 -4.44 -24.29
CA ASP A 532 -15.53 -4.36 -25.55
C ASP A 532 -14.63 -4.03 -26.74
N SER A 533 -13.53 -3.30 -26.55
CA SER A 533 -12.57 -3.04 -27.64
C SER A 533 -11.92 -4.30 -28.21
N LEU A 534 -11.87 -5.40 -27.45
CA LEU A 534 -11.27 -6.67 -27.88
C LEU A 534 -12.03 -7.36 -29.03
N LYS A 535 -13.21 -6.85 -29.40
CA LYS A 535 -13.99 -7.29 -30.56
C LYS A 535 -13.60 -6.55 -31.85
N ASN A 536 -12.79 -5.51 -31.75
CA ASN A 536 -12.44 -4.60 -32.84
C ASN A 536 -11.02 -4.87 -33.37
N THR A 537 -10.49 -3.96 -34.18
CA THR A 537 -9.15 -4.10 -34.77
C THR A 537 -8.04 -3.88 -33.73
N GLU A 538 -6.84 -4.38 -33.99
CA GLU A 538 -5.67 -4.18 -33.12
C GLU A 538 -5.35 -2.68 -32.90
N GLN A 539 -5.60 -1.84 -33.92
CA GLN A 539 -5.45 -0.40 -33.82
C GLN A 539 -6.44 0.18 -32.79
N ASP A 540 -7.70 -0.25 -32.80
CA ASP A 540 -8.73 0.20 -31.86
C ASP A 540 -8.42 -0.23 -30.42
N ILE A 541 -7.90 -1.45 -30.24
CA ILE A 541 -7.46 -1.98 -28.94
C ILE A 541 -6.34 -1.11 -28.36
N ASN A 542 -5.30 -0.84 -29.15
CA ASN A 542 -4.15 -0.04 -28.72
C ASN A 542 -4.55 1.41 -28.40
N GLN A 543 -5.41 2.01 -29.23
CA GLN A 543 -5.93 3.35 -28.99
C GLN A 543 -6.79 3.41 -27.71
N THR A 544 -7.65 2.40 -27.50
CA THR A 544 -8.49 2.33 -26.28
C THR A 544 -7.62 2.16 -25.04
N ALA A 545 -6.57 1.34 -25.10
CA ALA A 545 -5.63 1.16 -24.00
C ALA A 545 -4.89 2.46 -23.66
N GLU A 546 -4.41 3.21 -24.66
CA GLU A 546 -3.74 4.50 -24.45
C GLU A 546 -4.67 5.56 -23.84
N VAL A 547 -5.88 5.70 -24.37
CA VAL A 547 -6.89 6.63 -23.84
C VAL A 547 -7.27 6.26 -22.40
N THR A 548 -7.49 4.97 -22.13
CA THR A 548 -7.81 4.48 -20.79
C THR A 548 -6.65 4.72 -19.83
N ARG A 549 -5.41 4.48 -20.26
CA ARG A 549 -4.22 4.74 -19.46
C ARG A 549 -4.09 6.21 -19.07
N ASN A 550 -4.39 7.13 -19.97
CA ASN A 550 -4.39 8.57 -19.66
C ASN A 550 -5.47 8.93 -18.63
N LYS A 551 -6.69 8.38 -18.76
CA LYS A 551 -7.77 8.53 -17.77
C LYS A 551 -7.38 7.95 -16.41
N VAL A 552 -6.72 6.80 -16.39
CA VAL A 552 -6.17 6.16 -15.18
C VAL A 552 -5.13 7.07 -14.52
N LEU A 553 -4.17 7.59 -15.29
CA LEU A 553 -3.14 8.49 -14.78
C LEU A 553 -3.74 9.76 -14.17
N GLU A 554 -4.77 10.34 -14.79
CA GLU A 554 -5.48 11.50 -14.26
C GLU A 554 -6.19 11.18 -12.94
N LEU A 555 -6.92 10.07 -12.88
CA LEU A 555 -7.56 9.61 -11.64
C LEU A 555 -6.50 9.39 -10.55
N CYS A 556 -5.40 8.74 -10.88
CA CYS A 556 -4.29 8.48 -9.98
C CYS A 556 -3.66 9.76 -9.40
N LYS A 557 -3.53 10.83 -10.19
CA LYS A 557 -3.00 12.13 -9.72
C LYS A 557 -3.90 12.79 -8.67
N ASN A 558 -5.21 12.62 -8.77
CA ASN A 558 -6.18 13.17 -7.83
C ASN A 558 -6.20 12.42 -6.48
N PHE A 559 -5.63 11.22 -6.43
CA PHE A 559 -5.55 10.40 -5.23
C PHE A 559 -4.11 9.88 -5.05
N PRO A 560 -3.19 10.68 -4.50
CA PRO A 560 -1.82 10.24 -4.23
C PRO A 560 -1.79 9.01 -3.30
N LEU A 561 -0.80 8.13 -3.49
CA LEU A 561 -0.71 6.87 -2.74
C LEU A 561 -0.21 7.04 -1.29
N TYR A 562 0.74 7.96 -1.06
CA TYR A 562 1.34 8.26 0.25
C TYR A 562 1.28 9.76 0.50
#